data_AF-A0A353DYJ7-F1
#
_entry.id   AF-A0A353DYJ7-F1
#
_cell.length_a   1.000
_cell.length_b   1.000
_cell.length_c   1.000
_cell.angle_alpha   90.00
_cell.angle_beta   90.00
_cell.angle_gamma   90.00
#
_symmetry.space_group_name_H-M   'P 1'
#
loop_
_entity.id
_entity.type
_entity.pdbx_description
1 polymer ?
#
loop_
_entity_poly.entity_id
_entity_poly.type
_entity_poly.pdbx_seq_one_letter_code
_entity_poly.pdbx_strand_id
1 'polypeptide(L)'
;MEKIVSLCKRRGFIFQSSEIYGGINGFWDYGPLGAELKRNVKDLWWQSMTRDREDVVGLDATNIMHPKVWEASGHTSTFSDPMVDCKDCKGRFRADQVDSTPCPKKSSKMVTECGSEKTEPRAFNLMFKTYVGPVET
;
A
#
# COMPACT_ATOMS: atom_id res chain seq x y z
N MET A 1 6.24 4.02 18.56
CA MET A 1 6.41 4.24 17.11
C MET A 1 6.78 5.69 16.78
N GLU A 2 6.11 6.69 17.35
CA GLU A 2 6.30 8.12 17.04
C GLU A 2 7.75 8.64 17.10
N LYS A 3 8.55 8.19 18.07
CA LYS A 3 9.97 8.58 18.18
C LYS A 3 10.78 8.23 16.92
N ILE A 4 10.51 7.06 16.33
CA ILE A 4 11.19 6.58 15.12
C ILE A 4 10.73 7.40 13.91
N VAL A 5 9.42 7.61 13.76
CA VAL A 5 8.86 8.43 12.67
C VAL A 5 9.43 9.85 12.70
N SER A 6 9.49 10.46 13.89
CA SER A 6 10.10 11.78 14.09
C SER A 6 11.58 11.81 13.70
N LEU A 7 12.35 10.78 14.06
CA LEU A 7 13.75 10.66 13.66
C LEU A 7 13.90 10.54 12.14
N CYS A 8 13.11 9.66 11.51
CA CYS A 8 13.16 9.44 10.06
C CYS A 8 12.90 10.72 9.29
N LYS A 9 11.87 11.48 9.68
CA LYS A 9 11.55 12.78 9.07
C LYS A 9 12.66 13.80 9.30
N ARG A 10 13.14 13.95 10.54
CA ARG A 10 14.17 14.94 10.89
C ARG A 10 15.54 14.68 10.29
N ARG A 11 15.89 13.42 10.04
CA ARG A 11 17.23 13.02 9.56
C ARG A 11 17.27 12.70 8.07
N GLY A 12 16.18 12.89 7.34
CA GLY A 12 16.15 12.66 5.90
C GLY A 12 16.18 11.17 5.51
N PHE A 13 15.45 10.34 6.26
CA PHE A 13 15.21 8.95 5.86
C PHE A 13 13.92 8.83 5.05
N ILE A 14 12.78 9.22 5.61
CA ILE A 14 11.47 9.00 4.99
C ILE A 14 10.60 10.25 5.21
N PHE A 15 9.91 10.67 4.16
CA PHE A 15 8.95 11.78 4.14
C PHE A 15 7.58 11.31 3.63
N GLN A 16 6.53 12.00 4.06
CA GLN A 16 5.21 11.81 3.46
C GLN A 16 5.28 12.28 1.99
N SER A 17 4.93 11.42 1.04
CA SER A 17 4.98 11.83 -0.36
C SER A 17 3.97 12.94 -0.62
N SER A 18 4.36 13.95 -1.42
CA SER A 18 3.55 15.13 -1.73
C SER A 18 3.10 15.93 -0.48
N GLU A 19 3.92 15.97 0.57
CA GLU A 19 3.57 16.57 1.87
C GLU A 19 3.03 18.02 1.77
N ILE A 20 3.65 18.86 0.93
CA ILE A 20 3.24 20.26 0.77
C ILE A 20 1.84 20.44 0.13
N TYR A 21 1.31 19.38 -0.48
CA TYR A 21 -0.03 19.33 -1.07
C TYR A 21 -1.03 18.53 -0.21
N GLY A 22 -0.69 18.24 1.06
CA GLY A 22 -1.53 17.48 1.98
C GLY A 22 -1.21 15.98 2.03
N GLY A 23 -0.28 15.52 1.19
CA GLY A 23 0.19 14.14 1.15
C GLY A 23 -0.78 13.15 0.51
N ILE A 24 -0.28 11.95 0.23
CA ILE A 24 -1.08 10.82 -0.25
C ILE A 24 -0.84 9.63 0.67
N ASN A 25 -1.86 9.25 1.44
CA ASN A 25 -1.80 8.08 2.32
C ASN A 25 -1.40 6.84 1.51
N GLY A 26 -0.44 6.05 2.00
CA GLY A 26 0.07 4.90 1.26
C GLY A 26 1.31 5.19 0.42
N PHE A 27 1.78 6.45 0.35
CA PHE A 27 2.93 6.83 -0.45
C PHE A 27 3.95 7.66 0.35
N TRP A 28 5.24 7.29 0.24
CA TRP A 28 6.34 7.91 0.97
C TRP A 28 7.57 8.06 0.09
N ASP A 29 8.32 9.14 0.31
CA ASP A 29 9.54 9.45 -0.42
C ASP A 29 10.77 9.19 0.47
N TYR A 30 11.79 8.55 -0.09
CA TYR A 30 13.06 8.31 0.61
C TYR A 30 13.96 9.54 0.49
N GLY A 31 14.35 10.12 1.62
CA GLY A 31 15.34 11.20 1.68
C GLY A 31 16.77 10.69 1.47
N PRO A 32 17.80 11.56 1.56
CA PRO A 32 19.18 11.19 1.25
C PRO A 32 19.69 9.97 2.02
N LEU A 33 19.54 9.95 3.35
CA LEU A 33 19.98 8.81 4.17
C LEU A 33 19.11 7.57 3.97
N GLY A 34 17.82 7.76 3.69
CA GLY A 34 16.90 6.67 3.41
C GLY A 34 17.19 5.99 2.08
N ALA A 35 17.55 6.76 1.05
CA ALA A 35 17.91 6.26 -0.25
C ALA A 35 19.19 5.40 -0.19
N GLU A 36 20.22 5.87 0.52
CA GLU A 36 21.45 5.10 0.76
C GLU A 36 21.17 3.82 1.56
N LEU A 37 20.41 3.91 2.65
CA LEU A 37 20.03 2.73 3.44
C LEU A 37 19.26 1.72 2.59
N LYS A 38 18.27 2.17 1.81
CA LYS A 38 17.48 1.32 0.91
C LYS A 38 18.36 0.65 -0.13
N ARG A 39 19.30 1.38 -0.72
CA ARG A 39 20.26 0.84 -1.69
C ARG A 39 21.15 -0.24 -1.06
N ASN A 40 21.74 0.05 0.09
CA ASN A 40 22.61 -0.90 0.80
C ASN A 40 21.87 -2.22 1.12
N VAL A 41 20.61 -2.13 1.56
CA VAL A 41 19.79 -3.33 1.81
C VAL A 41 19.50 -4.10 0.52
N LYS A 42 19.15 -3.40 -0.57
CA LYS A 42 18.89 -4.04 -1.88
C LYS A 42 20.14 -4.74 -2.42
N ASP A 43 21.30 -4.09 -2.34
CA ASP A 43 22.56 -4.61 -2.88
C ASP A 43 23.03 -5.82 -2.08
N LEU A 44 22.91 -5.77 -0.74
CA LEU A 44 23.19 -6.91 0.13
C LEU A 44 22.27 -8.10 -0.19
N TRP A 45 20.97 -7.84 -0.37
CA TRP A 45 20.02 -8.89 -0.72
C TRP A 45 20.32 -9.51 -2.10
N TRP A 46 20.62 -8.68 -3.10
CA TRP A 46 20.95 -9.16 -4.45
C TRP A 46 22.23 -10.00 -4.45
N GLN A 47 23.26 -9.58 -3.71
CA GLN A 47 24.47 -10.35 -3.53
C GLN A 47 24.15 -11.73 -2.94
N SER A 48 23.50 -11.75 -1.77
CA SER A 48 23.23 -12.99 -1.03
C SER A 48 22.29 -13.94 -1.77
N MET A 49 21.25 -13.42 -2.42
CA MET A 49 20.22 -14.27 -3.04
C MET A 49 20.54 -14.66 -4.47
N THR A 50 21.30 -13.85 -5.22
CA THR A 50 21.50 -14.06 -6.67
C THR A 50 22.95 -14.33 -7.04
N ARG A 51 23.93 -13.67 -6.41
CA ARG A 51 25.35 -13.82 -6.80
C ARG A 51 26.06 -14.92 -6.03
N ASP A 52 25.74 -15.07 -4.74
CA ASP A 52 26.35 -16.09 -3.88
C ASP A 52 25.68 -17.47 -4.02
N ARG A 53 24.60 -17.55 -4.80
CA ARG A 53 23.82 -18.77 -5.06
C ARG A 53 23.94 -19.16 -6.52
N GLU A 54 24.11 -20.46 -6.77
CA GLU A 54 24.17 -21.02 -8.12
C GLU A 54 22.78 -21.31 -8.72
N ASP A 55 21.73 -21.27 -7.90
CA ASP A 55 20.37 -21.70 -8.24
C ASP A 55 19.35 -20.56 -8.41
N VAL A 56 19.81 -19.30 -8.40
CA VAL A 56 18.95 -18.13 -8.54
C VAL A 56 19.52 -17.20 -9.62
N VAL A 57 18.68 -16.83 -10.59
CA VAL A 57 19.07 -15.98 -11.71
C VAL A 57 18.38 -14.62 -11.60
N GLY A 58 19.14 -13.55 -11.82
CA GLY A 58 18.61 -12.19 -11.83
C GLY A 58 17.75 -11.91 -13.06
N LEU A 59 16.61 -11.25 -12.85
CA LEU A 59 15.69 -10.81 -13.89
C LEU A 59 15.12 -9.43 -13.51
N ASP A 60 14.89 -8.57 -14.50
CA ASP A 60 14.17 -7.31 -14.33
C ASP A 60 13.00 -7.26 -15.31
N ALA A 61 11.79 -7.05 -14.80
CA ALA A 61 10.54 -7.14 -15.55
C ALA A 61 9.74 -5.84 -15.40
N THR A 62 8.90 -5.55 -16.39
CA THR A 62 8.01 -4.39 -16.34
C THR A 62 6.93 -4.53 -15.25
N ASN A 63 6.53 -3.41 -14.65
CA ASN A 63 5.40 -3.36 -13.71
C ASN A 63 4.04 -3.48 -14.40
N ILE A 64 3.94 -3.01 -15.66
CA ILE A 64 2.70 -3.07 -16.43
C ILE A 64 2.69 -4.36 -17.25
N MET A 65 1.76 -5.26 -16.93
CA MET A 65 1.65 -6.57 -17.56
C MET A 65 0.30 -6.77 -18.26
N HIS A 66 0.28 -7.65 -19.26
CA HIS A 66 -0.93 -8.02 -19.98
C HIS A 66 -1.99 -8.61 -19.01
N PRO A 67 -3.29 -8.21 -19.08
CA PRO A 67 -4.33 -8.63 -18.14
C PRO A 67 -4.44 -10.14 -17.90
N LYS A 68 -4.32 -10.95 -18.96
CA LYS A 68 -4.30 -12.42 -18.89
C LYS A 68 -3.28 -13.01 -17.91
N VAL A 69 -2.17 -12.32 -17.62
CA VAL A 69 -1.19 -12.78 -16.60
C VAL A 69 -1.83 -12.75 -15.21
N TRP A 70 -2.58 -11.70 -14.90
CA TRP A 70 -3.29 -11.54 -13.62
C TRP A 70 -4.48 -12.48 -13.50
N GLU A 71 -5.14 -12.80 -14.62
CA GLU A 71 -6.18 -13.82 -14.67
C GLU A 71 -5.62 -15.22 -14.43
N ALA A 72 -4.58 -15.60 -15.17
CA ALA A 72 -3.96 -16.92 -15.05
C ALA A 72 -3.37 -17.18 -13.66
N SER A 73 -2.84 -16.13 -13.01
CA SER A 73 -2.34 -16.21 -11.63
C SER A 73 -3.45 -16.10 -10.56
N GLY A 74 -4.70 -15.83 -10.96
CA GLY A 74 -5.86 -15.73 -10.07
C GLY A 74 -6.07 -14.37 -9.39
N HIS A 75 -5.12 -13.42 -9.51
CA HIS A 75 -5.17 -12.12 -8.82
C HIS A 75 -6.43 -11.29 -9.15
N THR A 76 -6.98 -11.42 -10.36
CA THR A 76 -8.24 -10.74 -10.72
C THR A 76 -9.42 -11.17 -9.86
N SER A 77 -9.39 -12.40 -9.35
CA SER A 77 -10.50 -13.01 -8.59
C SER A 77 -10.26 -13.09 -7.08
N THR A 78 -9.01 -13.27 -6.65
CA THR A 78 -8.69 -13.58 -5.23
C THR A 78 -7.92 -12.49 -4.50
N PHE A 79 -7.30 -11.53 -5.21
CA PHE A 79 -6.49 -10.49 -4.59
C PHE A 79 -7.36 -9.32 -4.12
N SER A 80 -8.17 -9.58 -3.09
CA SER A 80 -9.13 -8.62 -2.55
C SER A 80 -9.22 -8.67 -1.04
N ASP A 81 -9.44 -7.50 -0.43
CA ASP A 81 -9.81 -7.40 0.99
C ASP A 81 -11.34 -7.24 1.14
N PRO A 82 -11.93 -7.71 2.25
CA PRO A 82 -13.32 -7.43 2.55
C PRO A 82 -13.47 -5.96 2.97
N MET A 83 -14.39 -5.23 2.34
CA MET A 83 -14.62 -3.80 2.58
C MET A 83 -16.06 -3.52 2.98
N VAL A 84 -16.23 -2.63 3.95
CA VAL A 84 -17.52 -2.09 4.40
C VAL A 84 -17.53 -0.56 4.31
N ASP A 85 -18.70 0.01 4.01
CA ASP A 85 -18.91 1.46 4.08
C ASP A 85 -19.73 1.78 5.33
N CYS A 86 -19.33 2.84 6.03
CA CYS A 86 -20.14 3.40 7.11
C CYS A 86 -21.10 4.45 6.56
N LYS A 87 -22.41 4.25 6.74
CA LYS A 87 -23.44 5.16 6.20
C LYS A 87 -23.40 6.57 6.81
N ASP A 88 -22.90 6.72 8.03
CA ASP A 88 -22.76 8.00 8.73
C ASP A 88 -21.47 8.74 8.36
N CYS A 89 -20.30 8.14 8.60
CA CYS A 89 -19.03 8.83 8.33
C CYS A 89 -18.61 8.81 6.86
N LYS A 90 -19.33 8.07 6.01
CA LYS A 90 -19.06 7.89 4.56
C LYS A 90 -17.67 7.34 4.24
N GLY A 91 -16.96 6.84 5.26
CA GLY A 91 -15.67 6.18 5.09
C GLY A 91 -15.81 4.75 4.62
N ARG A 92 -14.77 4.29 3.90
CA ARG A 92 -14.57 2.91 3.46
C ARG A 92 -13.52 2.28 4.34
N PHE A 93 -13.82 1.10 4.87
CA PHE A 93 -12.95 0.44 5.83
C PHE A 93 -12.81 -1.03 5.47
N ARG A 94 -11.63 -1.56 5.76
CA ARG A 94 -11.41 -2.99 5.78
C ARG A 94 -12.27 -3.62 6.87
N ALA A 95 -13.11 -4.58 6.50
CA ALA A 95 -14.10 -5.20 7.38
C ALA A 95 -13.44 -5.92 8.57
N ASP A 96 -12.22 -6.43 8.38
CA ASP A 96 -11.41 -7.09 9.39
C ASP A 96 -10.65 -6.13 10.32
N GLN A 97 -10.68 -4.82 10.04
CA GLN A 97 -9.93 -3.80 10.78
C GLN A 97 -10.82 -2.73 11.42
N VAL A 98 -12.14 -2.86 11.34
CA VAL A 98 -13.09 -1.84 11.84
C VAL A 98 -12.96 -1.57 13.34
N ASP A 99 -12.52 -2.55 14.12
CA ASP A 99 -12.34 -2.44 15.57
C ASP A 99 -11.08 -1.65 15.96
N SER A 100 -10.06 -1.66 15.11
CA SER A 100 -8.80 -0.95 15.34
C SER A 100 -8.69 0.35 14.55
N THR A 101 -9.70 0.68 13.74
CA THR A 101 -9.68 1.86 12.87
C THR A 101 -10.46 3.00 13.53
N PRO A 102 -9.84 4.16 13.81
CA PRO A 102 -10.54 5.33 14.31
C PRO A 102 -11.57 5.88 13.32
N CYS A 103 -12.71 6.34 13.83
CA CYS A 103 -13.75 6.94 13.02
C CYS A 103 -13.33 8.33 12.52
N PRO A 104 -13.45 8.64 11.21
CA PRO A 104 -13.08 9.94 10.66
C PRO A 104 -13.88 11.12 11.25
N LYS A 105 -15.15 10.89 11.64
CA LYS A 105 -16.00 11.94 12.26
C LYS A 105 -15.66 12.17 13.73
N LYS A 106 -15.20 11.14 14.44
CA LYS A 106 -14.88 11.17 15.87
C LYS A 106 -13.67 10.27 16.10
N SER A 107 -12.48 10.84 16.01
CA SER A 107 -11.21 10.10 16.13
C SER A 107 -11.01 9.45 17.50
N SER A 108 -11.77 9.86 18.52
CA SER A 108 -11.82 9.21 19.84
C SER A 108 -12.59 7.89 19.87
N LYS A 109 -13.30 7.54 18.80
CA LYS A 109 -14.09 6.31 18.68
C LYS A 109 -13.57 5.45 17.53
N MET A 110 -13.80 4.16 17.62
CA MET A 110 -13.53 3.24 16.51
C MET A 110 -14.67 3.26 15.49
N VAL A 111 -14.40 2.77 14.29
CA VAL A 111 -15.39 2.69 13.21
C VAL A 111 -16.56 1.80 13.62
N THR A 112 -16.32 0.74 14.40
CA THR A 112 -17.40 -0.09 14.97
C THR A 112 -18.38 0.69 15.83
N GLU A 113 -17.90 1.66 16.60
CA GLU A 113 -18.70 2.55 17.45
C GLU A 113 -19.28 3.77 16.72
N CYS A 114 -19.05 3.88 15.41
CA CYS A 114 -19.72 4.90 14.61
C CYS A 114 -21.22 4.62 14.58
N GLY A 115 -22.04 5.62 14.89
CA GLY A 115 -23.47 5.49 15.21
C GLY A 115 -24.40 5.08 14.06
N SER A 116 -23.90 4.40 13.03
CA SER A 116 -24.72 3.90 11.91
C SER A 116 -24.37 2.50 11.49
N GLU A 117 -25.35 1.90 10.83
CA GLU A 117 -25.26 0.66 10.09
C GLU A 117 -24.13 0.71 9.06
N LYS A 118 -23.38 -0.39 8.99
CA LYS A 118 -22.35 -0.64 7.97
C LYS A 118 -22.97 -1.45 6.85
N THR A 119 -22.51 -1.27 5.62
CA THR A 119 -22.92 -2.15 4.54
C THR A 119 -22.42 -3.57 4.76
N GLU A 120 -23.03 -4.54 4.09
CA GLU A 120 -22.46 -5.88 4.01
C GLU A 120 -21.02 -5.84 3.44
N PRO A 121 -20.11 -6.69 3.94
CA PRO A 121 -18.77 -6.81 3.38
C PRO A 121 -18.82 -7.19 1.91
N ARG A 122 -18.07 -6.48 1.08
CA ARG A 122 -17.84 -6.85 -0.33
C ARG A 122 -16.36 -6.98 -0.62
N ALA A 123 -16.01 -7.80 -1.60
CA ALA A 123 -14.63 -7.91 -2.08
C ALA A 123 -14.21 -6.59 -2.76
N PHE A 124 -13.07 -6.06 -2.36
CA PHE A 124 -12.42 -4.92 -3.02
C PHE A 124 -11.06 -5.36 -3.56
N ASN A 125 -10.91 -5.39 -4.88
CA ASN A 125 -9.65 -5.78 -5.52
C ASN A 125 -8.56 -4.73 -5.23
N LEU A 126 -7.39 -5.21 -4.82
CA LEU A 126 -6.26 -4.37 -4.38
C LEU A 126 -5.32 -3.98 -5.53
N MET A 127 -5.52 -4.47 -6.75
CA MET A 127 -4.73 -4.08 -7.91
C MET A 127 -5.10 -2.69 -8.41
N PHE A 128 -4.10 -1.89 -8.80
CA PHE A 128 -4.32 -0.65 -9.52
C PHE A 128 -4.70 -0.95 -10.98
N LYS A 129 -5.86 -0.49 -11.42
CA LYS A 129 -6.26 -0.52 -12.82
C LYS A 129 -5.71 0.70 -13.55
N THR A 130 -5.12 0.48 -14.72
CA THR A 130 -4.68 1.52 -15.65
C THR A 130 -4.91 1.06 -17.08
N TYR A 131 -4.76 1.96 -18.05
CA TYR A 131 -4.90 1.69 -19.48
C TYR A 131 -3.61 2.07 -20.21
N VAL A 132 -3.22 1.26 -21.18
CA VAL A 132 -2.00 1.48 -21.95
C VAL A 132 -2.38 2.10 -23.29
N GLY A 133 -1.83 3.28 -23.57
CA GLY A 133 -2.11 4.03 -24.79
C GLY A 133 -3.24 5.05 -24.64
N PRO A 134 -3.64 5.70 -25.75
CA PRO A 134 -4.56 6.84 -25.72
C PRO A 134 -6.04 6.46 -25.58
N VAL A 135 -6.38 5.18 -25.78
CA VAL A 135 -7.76 4.69 -25.77
C VAL A 135 -7.89 3.57 -24.76
N GLU A 136 -9.00 3.56 -24.04
CA GLU A 136 -9.41 2.43 -23.21
C GLU A 136 -9.63 1.21 -24.12
N THR A 137 -8.68 0.28 -24.14
CA THR A 137 -8.76 -1.00 -24.86
C THR A 137 -8.63 -2.16 -23.90
#